data_AF-B8MIV3-F1
#
_entry.id   AF-B8MIV3-F1
#
_cell.length_a   1.000
_cell.length_b   1.000
_cell.length_c   1.000
_cell.angle_alpha   90.00
_cell.angle_beta   90.00
_cell.angle_gamma   90.00
#
_symmetry.space_group_name_H-M   'P 1'
#
loop_
_entity.id
_entity.type
_entity.pdbx_description
1 polymer ?
#
loop_
_entity_poly.entity_id
_entity_poly.type
_entity_poly.pdbx_seq_one_letter_code
_entity_poly.pdbx_strand_id
1 'polypeptide(L)'
;MCMATYLTLIRDTAFKIIIEFGSLLMGAGFLFTHRIKLEFSQPPKNPAKDFSFGRNLRQCDVVLDAGHGSRISNVHFYVTFDHHRNIILIDESTHGTAVTYSNQISREMRRNFEWILDLNREGDRLWEVEVYVPNLKGLSLNLVFSDHSTCKEEYSARVDRFLANCLSTLPPLHLIGLDSPTADASTAMTPRKQPIYLRERKTGSGALARVYLVIDVSTGKQYAQKEFHSMPQQATLREIEILK
;
A
#
# COMPACT_ATOMS: atom_id res chain seq x y z
N MET A 1 28.80 28.70 24.40
CA MET A 1 28.93 27.30 24.87
C MET A 1 27.54 26.75 25.11
N CYS A 2 26.89 26.17 24.09
CA CYS A 2 26.15 24.90 24.16
C CYS A 2 25.53 24.59 22.79
N MET A 3 25.81 23.38 22.28
CA MET A 3 25.09 22.65 21.22
C MET A 3 25.23 23.14 19.77
N ALA A 4 26.48 23.17 19.28
CA ALA A 4 26.80 22.90 17.88
C ALA A 4 27.18 21.42 17.74
N THR A 5 26.22 20.51 17.56
CA THR A 5 26.46 19.14 17.02
C THR A 5 25.12 18.55 16.57
N TYR A 6 25.06 17.92 15.40
CA TYR A 6 23.91 17.22 14.76
C TYR A 6 23.03 17.95 13.73
N LEU A 7 23.49 19.06 13.16
CA LEU A 7 23.09 19.48 11.81
C LEU A 7 24.22 19.17 10.82
N THR A 8 24.71 17.93 10.86
CA THR A 8 25.57 17.43 9.79
C THR A 8 24.65 17.08 8.63
N LEU A 9 24.86 17.78 7.51
CA LEU A 9 24.35 17.49 6.19
C LEU A 9 23.97 16.01 6.01
N ILE A 10 22.69 15.75 5.76
CA ILE A 10 22.30 14.67 4.84
C ILE A 10 21.75 15.39 3.60
N ARG A 11 22.68 15.95 2.82
CA ARG A 11 22.57 15.82 1.38
C ARG A 11 22.63 14.31 1.11
N ASP A 12 21.77 13.79 0.23
CA ASP A 12 21.55 12.37 -0.12
C ASP A 12 20.44 11.59 0.62
N THR A 13 19.20 11.69 0.10
CA THR A 13 18.49 10.62 -0.68
C THR A 13 16.97 10.76 -0.55
N ALA A 14 16.32 11.27 -1.61
CA ALA A 14 14.93 11.72 -1.67
C ALA A 14 13.88 10.62 -1.95
N PHE A 15 14.04 9.44 -1.37
CA PHE A 15 12.99 8.43 -1.18
C PHE A 15 13.62 7.38 -0.28
N LYS A 16 12.95 7.07 0.82
CA LYS A 16 13.44 6.14 1.82
C LYS A 16 12.24 5.36 2.32
N ILE A 17 12.00 4.20 1.71
CA ILE A 17 11.19 3.18 2.37
C ILE A 17 12.15 2.39 3.24
N ILE A 18 11.94 2.54 4.54
CA ILE A 18 12.52 1.67 5.52
C ILE A 18 11.56 0.51 5.70
N ILE A 19 12.08 -0.70 5.52
CA ILE A 19 11.37 -1.94 5.81
C ILE A 19 11.97 -2.54 7.05
N GLU A 20 11.19 -2.58 8.13
CA GLU A 20 11.62 -3.16 9.40
C GLU A 20 11.00 -4.54 9.58
N PHE A 21 11.86 -5.55 9.75
CA PHE A 21 11.46 -6.94 9.96
C PHE A 21 11.33 -7.21 11.47
N GLY A 22 10.10 -7.32 11.96
CA GLY A 22 9.82 -7.61 13.37
C GLY A 22 9.30 -9.02 13.61
N SER A 23 9.68 -9.67 14.70
CA SER A 23 9.01 -10.87 15.20
C SER A 23 8.15 -10.54 16.43
N LEU A 24 6.93 -11.08 16.48
CA LEU A 24 6.05 -10.92 17.65
C LEU A 24 6.53 -11.85 18.78
N LEU A 25 7.16 -11.31 19.81
CA LEU A 25 7.37 -12.02 21.06
C LEU A 25 6.17 -11.78 21.99
N MET A 26 5.58 -12.87 22.47
CA MET A 26 4.54 -12.83 23.51
C MET A 26 5.06 -12.06 24.73
N GLY A 27 4.59 -10.81 24.91
CA GLY A 27 4.71 -10.07 26.16
C GLY A 27 5.63 -8.84 26.18
N ALA A 28 6.43 -8.54 25.15
CA ALA A 28 7.31 -7.36 25.19
C ALA A 28 7.75 -6.88 23.79
N GLY A 29 7.00 -5.94 23.20
CA GLY A 29 7.43 -5.11 22.06
C GLY A 29 7.75 -5.85 20.74
N PHE A 30 7.76 -5.10 19.64
CA PHE A 30 8.34 -5.57 18.39
C PHE A 30 9.87 -5.39 18.45
N LEU A 31 10.64 -6.46 18.25
CA LEU A 31 12.07 -6.36 17.99
C LEU A 31 12.30 -6.30 16.48
N PHE A 32 12.66 -5.13 15.97
CA PHE A 32 13.06 -4.96 14.58
C PHE A 32 14.49 -5.46 14.39
N THR A 33 14.64 -6.55 13.65
CA THR A 33 15.94 -7.24 13.50
C THR A 33 16.74 -6.75 12.31
N HIS A 34 16.07 -6.25 11.27
CA HIS A 34 16.69 -5.84 10.01
C HIS A 34 15.98 -4.64 9.43
N ARG A 35 16.76 -3.75 8.79
CA ARG A 35 16.28 -2.54 8.12
C ARG A 35 16.76 -2.54 6.67
N ILE A 36 15.83 -2.54 5.72
CA ILE A 36 16.16 -2.36 4.30
C ILE A 36 15.77 -0.94 3.89
N LYS A 37 16.65 -0.27 3.15
CA LYS A 37 16.46 1.09 2.65
C LYS A 37 16.31 1.04 1.13
N LEU A 38 15.15 1.44 0.60
CA LEU A 38 14.96 1.65 -0.83
C LEU A 38 15.19 3.11 -1.18
N GLU A 39 15.98 3.39 -2.22
CA GLU A 39 16.35 4.74 -2.65
C GLU A 39 16.40 4.85 -4.18
N PHE A 40 16.14 6.03 -4.75
CA PHE A 40 16.31 6.26 -6.18
C PHE A 40 17.75 6.11 -6.70
N SER A 41 18.74 6.29 -5.83
CA SER A 41 20.17 6.07 -6.11
C SER A 41 20.53 4.60 -6.31
N GLN A 42 19.68 3.68 -5.80
CA GLN A 42 19.84 2.24 -5.91
C GLN A 42 18.68 1.69 -6.74
N PRO A 43 18.78 1.74 -8.08
CA PRO A 43 17.70 1.28 -8.94
C PRO A 43 17.45 -0.23 -8.75
N PRO A 44 16.23 -0.71 -9.03
CA PRO A 44 15.92 -2.13 -8.97
C PRO A 44 16.77 -2.93 -9.96
N LYS A 45 17.07 -4.18 -9.59
CA LYS A 45 17.88 -5.15 -10.35
C LYS A 45 17.40 -5.33 -11.77
N ASN A 46 16.09 -5.26 -11.99
CA ASN A 46 15.50 -5.28 -13.31
C ASN A 46 14.83 -3.92 -13.54
N PRO A 47 15.43 -2.97 -14.26
CA PRO A 47 14.85 -1.64 -14.47
C PRO A 47 13.45 -1.62 -15.13
N ALA A 48 13.09 -2.69 -15.84
CA ALA A 48 11.75 -2.88 -16.42
C ALA A 48 10.72 -3.39 -15.41
N LYS A 49 11.15 -3.67 -14.18
CA LYS A 49 10.32 -4.09 -13.05
C LYS A 49 10.68 -3.24 -11.83
N ASP A 50 9.69 -2.87 -11.04
CA ASP A 50 9.97 -2.06 -9.85
C ASP A 50 10.67 -2.86 -8.75
N PHE A 51 10.82 -2.29 -7.55
CA PHE A 51 11.46 -2.97 -6.43
C PHE A 51 10.72 -4.26 -6.08
N SER A 52 11.37 -5.39 -6.35
CA SER A 52 10.76 -6.71 -6.35
C SER A 52 11.08 -7.50 -5.08
N PHE A 53 10.07 -8.14 -4.53
CA PHE A 53 10.14 -8.88 -3.27
C PHE A 53 9.71 -10.33 -3.49
N GLY A 54 10.47 -11.30 -2.98
CA GLY A 54 10.13 -12.70 -3.17
C GLY A 54 11.26 -13.65 -2.79
N ARG A 55 11.17 -14.90 -3.23
CA ARG A 55 12.13 -15.95 -2.85
C ARG A 55 13.38 -16.01 -3.73
N ASN A 56 13.31 -15.52 -4.96
CA ASN A 56 14.35 -15.76 -5.95
C ASN A 56 15.48 -14.71 -5.87
N LEU A 57 16.66 -15.11 -5.38
CA LEU A 57 17.86 -14.28 -5.28
C LEU A 57 18.29 -13.59 -6.58
N ARG A 58 18.03 -14.23 -7.74
CA ARG A 58 18.43 -13.71 -9.06
C ARG A 58 17.43 -12.71 -9.62
N GLN A 59 16.16 -12.77 -9.20
CA GLN A 59 15.09 -11.95 -9.75
C GLN A 59 14.64 -10.84 -8.80
N CYS A 60 14.68 -11.07 -7.49
CA CYS A 60 14.19 -10.14 -6.48
C CYS A 60 15.29 -9.20 -5.98
N ASP A 61 14.94 -7.95 -5.78
CA ASP A 61 15.74 -6.94 -5.07
C ASP A 61 15.89 -7.31 -3.60
N VAL A 62 14.76 -7.67 -2.99
CA VAL A 62 14.68 -8.08 -1.59
C VAL A 62 14.23 -9.53 -1.52
N VAL A 63 15.08 -10.37 -0.94
CA VAL A 63 14.77 -11.78 -0.75
C VAL A 63 14.09 -12.00 0.58
N LEU A 64 12.87 -12.52 0.50
CA LEU A 64 12.04 -12.95 1.60
C LEU A 64 12.36 -14.43 1.86
N ASP A 65 13.42 -14.72 2.64
CA ASP A 65 13.77 -16.10 2.97
C ASP A 65 12.85 -16.65 4.07
N ALA A 66 11.79 -17.31 3.63
CA ALA A 66 11.12 -18.31 4.42
C ALA A 66 11.51 -19.68 3.84
N GLY A 67 12.07 -20.55 4.68
CA GLY A 67 12.69 -21.82 4.30
C GLY A 67 11.79 -22.80 3.52
N HIS A 68 12.20 -24.08 3.45
CA HIS A 68 11.44 -25.09 2.72
C HIS A 68 9.98 -25.15 3.19
N GLY A 69 9.02 -25.04 2.24
CA GLY A 69 7.58 -25.02 2.52
C GLY A 69 6.94 -23.63 2.63
N SER A 70 7.69 -22.54 2.46
CA SER A 70 7.11 -21.20 2.43
C SER A 70 6.16 -20.99 1.25
N ARG A 71 5.03 -20.32 1.50
CA ARG A 71 4.02 -19.96 0.50
C ARG A 71 4.39 -18.69 -0.28
N ILE A 72 5.67 -18.34 -0.28
CA ILE A 72 6.20 -17.14 -0.93
C ILE A 72 6.58 -17.48 -2.37
N SER A 73 5.97 -16.77 -3.32
CA SER A 73 6.29 -16.89 -4.74
C SER A 73 7.74 -16.43 -5.05
N ASN A 74 8.28 -16.89 -6.18
CA ASN A 74 9.62 -16.51 -6.64
C ASN A 74 9.78 -14.99 -6.74
N VAL A 75 8.76 -14.34 -7.30
CA VAL A 75 8.47 -12.92 -7.14
C VAL A 75 7.06 -12.84 -6.56
N HIS A 76 6.89 -12.13 -5.46
CA HIS A 76 5.67 -12.10 -4.65
C HIS A 76 4.90 -10.80 -4.86
N PHE A 77 5.58 -9.67 -4.72
CA PHE A 77 5.01 -8.36 -4.95
C PHE A 77 6.10 -7.36 -5.36
N TYR A 78 5.67 -6.21 -5.85
CA TYR A 78 6.53 -5.07 -6.16
C TYR A 78 6.09 -3.87 -5.36
N VAL A 79 7.04 -2.99 -5.06
CA VAL A 79 6.79 -1.65 -4.53
C VAL A 79 7.18 -0.64 -5.59
N THR A 80 6.23 0.20 -5.99
CA THR A 80 6.41 1.22 -7.03
C THR A 80 5.57 2.46 -6.74
N PHE A 81 5.43 3.33 -7.74
CA PHE A 81 4.57 4.50 -7.73
C PHE A 81 3.46 4.37 -8.75
N ASP A 82 2.28 4.92 -8.45
CA ASP A 82 1.23 5.12 -9.44
C ASP A 82 1.44 6.42 -10.22
N HIS A 83 0.57 6.66 -11.20
CA HIS A 83 0.54 7.90 -12.00
C HIS A 83 0.19 9.15 -11.18
N HIS A 84 -0.36 8.98 -9.98
CA HIS A 84 -0.60 10.04 -9.02
C HIS A 84 0.57 10.24 -8.03
N ARG A 85 1.69 9.52 -8.23
CA ARG A 85 2.91 9.52 -7.40
C ARG A 85 2.70 8.96 -5.99
N ASN A 86 1.61 8.23 -5.77
CA ASN A 86 1.40 7.46 -4.55
C ASN A 86 2.30 6.22 -4.59
N ILE A 87 2.87 5.84 -3.46
CA ILE A 87 3.58 4.58 -3.27
C ILE A 87 2.57 3.44 -3.24
N ILE A 88 2.72 2.48 -4.14
CA ILE A 88 1.83 1.32 -4.26
C ILE A 88 2.58 0.00 -4.08
N LEU A 89 1.87 -1.00 -3.59
CA LEU A 89 2.27 -2.41 -3.60
C LEU A 89 1.39 -3.17 -4.60
N ILE A 90 2.03 -3.82 -5.56
CA ILE A 90 1.36 -4.66 -6.56
C ILE A 90 1.62 -6.12 -6.20
N ASP A 91 0.58 -6.85 -5.80
CA ASP A 91 0.67 -8.29 -5.52
C ASP A 91 0.62 -9.10 -6.82
N GLU A 92 1.62 -9.96 -7.06
CA GLU A 92 1.64 -10.96 -8.15
C GLU A 92 1.74 -12.39 -7.57
N SER A 93 1.42 -12.55 -6.29
CA SER A 93 1.69 -13.80 -5.58
C SER A 93 0.60 -14.84 -5.77
N THR A 94 0.98 -16.10 -5.56
CA THR A 94 0.04 -17.22 -5.67
C THR A 94 -0.91 -17.31 -4.47
N HIS A 95 -0.46 -16.83 -3.30
CA HIS A 95 -1.15 -16.98 -2.01
C HIS A 95 -1.71 -15.66 -1.45
N GLY A 96 -1.41 -14.55 -2.12
CA GLY A 96 -1.85 -13.21 -1.78
C GLY A 96 -0.92 -12.51 -0.81
N THR A 97 -1.14 -11.21 -0.74
CA THR A 97 -0.54 -10.27 0.21
C THR A 97 -1.68 -9.55 0.95
N ALA A 98 -1.46 -9.21 2.21
CA ALA A 98 -2.37 -8.34 2.97
C ALA A 98 -1.62 -7.11 3.46
N VAL A 99 -2.31 -5.98 3.54
CA VAL A 99 -1.78 -4.72 4.07
C VAL A 99 -2.70 -4.21 5.17
N THR A 100 -2.13 -3.90 6.33
CA THR A 100 -2.80 -3.29 7.47
C THR A 100 -2.45 -1.81 7.57
N TYR A 101 -3.46 -0.97 7.80
CA TYR A 101 -3.31 0.47 8.08
C TYR A 101 -3.76 0.72 9.52
N SER A 102 -2.83 1.09 10.40
CA SER A 102 -3.08 1.35 11.83
C SER A 102 -4.02 0.31 12.46
N ASN A 103 -3.75 -0.97 12.21
CA ASN A 103 -4.50 -2.15 12.68
C ASN A 103 -5.96 -2.30 12.17
N GLN A 104 -6.46 -1.46 11.26
CA GLN A 104 -7.87 -1.54 10.84
C GLN A 104 -8.18 -2.67 9.86
N ILE A 105 -7.26 -3.00 8.95
CA ILE A 105 -7.53 -3.96 7.86
C ILE A 105 -6.85 -5.29 8.16
N SER A 106 -7.20 -5.89 9.30
CA SER A 106 -6.46 -7.03 9.84
C SER A 106 -6.51 -8.25 8.90
N ARG A 107 -5.49 -8.34 8.03
CA ARG A 107 -5.05 -9.50 7.24
C ARG A 107 -6.01 -9.97 6.15
N GLU A 108 -6.71 -9.05 5.52
CA GLU A 108 -7.49 -9.40 4.32
C GLU A 108 -6.55 -9.73 3.16
N MET A 109 -6.35 -11.03 2.93
CA MET A 109 -5.47 -11.54 1.89
C MET A 109 -6.08 -11.30 0.50
N ARG A 110 -5.41 -10.48 -0.31
CA ARG A 110 -5.79 -10.25 -1.70
C ARG A 110 -4.71 -10.76 -2.65
N ARG A 111 -5.17 -11.23 -3.81
CA ARG A 111 -4.33 -11.74 -4.90
C ARG A 111 -4.52 -10.86 -6.12
N ASN A 112 -3.43 -10.54 -6.84
CA ASN A 112 -3.48 -9.67 -8.01
C ASN A 112 -4.18 -8.35 -7.68
N PHE A 113 -3.75 -7.71 -6.60
CA PHE A 113 -4.37 -6.53 -6.03
C PHE A 113 -3.33 -5.45 -5.78
N GLU A 114 -3.73 -4.20 -6.01
CA GLU A 114 -2.91 -3.02 -5.83
C GLU A 114 -3.31 -2.31 -4.54
N TRP A 115 -2.33 -2.08 -3.68
CA TRP A 115 -2.50 -1.42 -2.40
C TRP A 115 -1.78 -0.08 -2.43
N ILE A 116 -2.47 1.03 -2.18
CA ILE A 116 -1.82 2.32 -1.96
C ILE A 116 -1.29 2.37 -0.54
N LEU A 117 0.04 2.35 -0.39
CA LEU A 117 0.71 2.29 0.89
C LEU A 117 0.80 3.67 1.57
N ASP A 118 0.73 4.75 0.82
CA ASP A 118 0.79 6.13 1.33
C ASP A 118 -0.55 6.87 1.13
N LEU A 119 -1.58 6.45 1.88
CA LEU A 119 -2.88 7.13 1.89
C LEU A 119 -2.85 8.55 2.51
N ASN A 120 -1.67 9.07 2.85
CA ASN A 120 -1.47 10.36 3.52
C ASN A 120 -1.54 11.51 2.50
N ARG A 121 -2.74 11.88 2.08
CA ARG A 121 -2.92 12.94 1.07
C ARG A 121 -3.14 14.34 1.62
N GLU A 122 -3.74 14.50 2.80
CA GLU A 122 -4.24 15.83 3.20
C GLU A 122 -4.46 16.06 4.71
N GLY A 123 -3.76 15.35 5.59
CA GLY A 123 -3.85 15.62 7.03
C GLY A 123 -2.63 15.15 7.81
N ASP A 124 -2.47 15.66 9.02
CA ASP A 124 -1.42 15.30 10.01
C ASP A 124 -1.45 13.81 10.45
N ARG A 125 -2.29 13.00 9.81
CA ARG A 125 -2.48 11.61 10.19
C ARG A 125 -1.56 10.74 9.36
N LEU A 126 -0.55 10.18 10.01
CA LEU A 126 0.33 9.18 9.43
C LEU A 126 -0.25 7.79 9.69
N TRP A 127 -0.62 7.08 8.62
CA TRP A 127 -0.97 5.66 8.73
C TRP A 127 0.28 4.83 9.00
N GLU A 128 0.20 3.98 10.03
CA GLU A 128 1.19 2.91 10.23
C GLU A 128 0.85 1.79 9.26
N VAL A 129 1.75 1.51 8.32
CA VAL A 129 1.51 0.50 7.28
C VAL A 129 2.37 -0.71 7.50
N GLU A 130 1.70 -1.85 7.61
CA GLU A 130 2.32 -3.15 7.82
C GLU A 130 1.89 -4.09 6.69
N VAL A 131 2.87 -4.67 6.00
CA VAL A 131 2.62 -5.66 4.94
C VAL A 131 2.81 -7.05 5.53
N TYR A 132 1.78 -7.87 5.36
CA TYR A 132 1.74 -9.26 5.81
C TYR A 132 1.83 -10.21 4.60
N VAL A 133 2.86 -11.05 4.64
CA VAL A 133 3.09 -12.12 3.67
C VAL A 133 2.88 -13.48 4.37
N PRO A 134 2.06 -14.38 3.82
CA PRO A 134 1.72 -15.62 4.48
C PRO A 134 2.94 -16.52 4.65
N ASN A 135 3.11 -17.07 5.87
CA ASN A 135 4.20 -17.98 6.25
C ASN A 135 5.60 -17.36 6.20
N LEU A 136 5.72 -16.04 6.31
CA LEU A 136 7.00 -15.36 6.54
C LEU A 136 7.49 -15.53 8.00
N LYS A 137 7.41 -16.74 8.58
CA LYS A 137 7.83 -17.05 9.99
C LYS A 137 7.36 -16.04 11.07
N GLY A 138 6.23 -15.37 10.87
CA GLY A 138 5.73 -14.33 11.79
C GLY A 138 6.44 -12.97 11.67
N LEU A 139 7.21 -12.76 10.59
CA LEU A 139 7.74 -11.46 10.20
C LEU A 139 6.66 -10.66 9.49
N SER A 140 6.56 -9.40 9.86
CA SER A 140 5.83 -8.38 9.11
C SER A 140 6.79 -7.29 8.66
N LEU A 141 6.40 -6.63 7.57
CA LEU A 141 7.20 -5.58 6.94
C LEU A 141 6.57 -4.25 7.33
N ASN A 142 7.19 -3.53 8.25
CA ASN A 142 6.74 -2.19 8.61
C ASN A 142 7.34 -1.18 7.65
N LEU A 143 6.48 -0.40 7.01
CA LEU A 143 6.87 0.63 6.05
C LEU A 143 6.93 1.98 6.75
N VAL A 144 8.11 2.61 6.72
CA VAL A 144 8.29 4.00 7.16
C VAL A 144 8.58 4.86 5.95
N PHE A 145 7.73 5.86 5.75
CA PHE A 145 7.86 6.87 4.69
C PHE A 145 8.55 8.11 5.23
N SER A 146 9.38 8.75 4.41
CA SER A 146 10.01 10.02 4.78
C SER A 146 9.08 11.19 4.49
N ASP A 147 9.11 12.20 5.37
CA ASP A 147 8.39 13.44 5.12
C ASP A 147 9.14 14.26 4.05
N HIS A 148 8.41 14.57 2.97
CA HIS A 148 8.89 15.35 1.85
C HIS A 148 8.19 16.72 1.75
N SER A 149 7.56 17.19 2.83
CA SER A 149 6.91 18.50 2.93
C SER A 149 7.82 19.67 2.48
N THR A 150 9.11 19.57 2.79
CA THR A 150 10.11 20.61 2.48
C THR A 150 10.77 20.49 1.10
N CYS A 151 10.58 19.36 0.39
CA CYS A 151 11.23 19.09 -0.90
C CYS A 151 10.29 18.42 -1.92
N LYS A 152 9.00 18.78 -1.87
CA LYS A 152 7.92 18.13 -2.64
C LYS A 152 8.17 18.16 -4.16
N GLU A 153 8.66 19.27 -4.69
CA GLU A 153 8.91 19.44 -6.12
C GLU A 153 10.06 18.54 -6.60
N GLU A 154 11.16 18.49 -5.82
CA GLU A 154 12.31 17.65 -6.14
C GLU A 154 11.96 16.17 -6.06
N TYR A 155 11.20 15.78 -5.02
CA TYR A 155 10.67 14.44 -4.87
C TYR A 155 9.79 14.06 -6.08
N SER A 156 8.84 14.92 -6.44
CA SER A 156 7.92 14.71 -7.55
C SER A 156 8.65 14.54 -8.88
N ALA A 157 9.69 15.34 -9.14
CA ALA A 157 10.52 15.23 -10.34
C ALA A 157 11.33 13.92 -10.39
N ARG A 158 11.77 13.41 -9.23
CA ARG A 158 12.47 12.12 -9.14
C ARG A 158 11.54 10.94 -9.36
N VAL A 159 10.32 10.99 -8.80
CA VAL A 159 9.27 9.99 -9.07
C VAL A 159 8.95 9.97 -10.57
N ASP A 160 8.76 11.12 -11.21
CA ASP A 160 8.50 11.19 -12.66
C ASP A 160 9.63 10.57 -13.47
N ARG A 161 10.89 10.86 -13.11
CA ARG A 161 12.05 10.26 -13.77
C ARG A 161 12.11 8.76 -13.58
N PHE A 162 11.78 8.28 -12.38
CA PHE A 162 11.72 6.85 -12.08
C PHE A 162 10.67 6.15 -12.96
N LEU A 163 9.44 6.67 -12.99
CA LEU A 163 8.36 6.15 -13.82
C LEU A 163 8.72 6.17 -15.32
N ALA A 164 9.33 7.26 -15.80
CA ALA A 164 9.77 7.36 -17.19
C ALA A 164 10.85 6.32 -17.54
N ASN A 165 11.79 6.04 -16.64
CA ASN A 165 12.82 5.02 -16.84
C ASN A 165 12.20 3.61 -16.92
N CYS A 166 11.24 3.29 -16.05
CA CYS A 166 10.52 2.01 -16.10
C CYS A 166 9.76 1.85 -17.42
N LEU A 167 9.06 2.89 -17.89
CA LEU A 167 8.35 2.86 -19.18
C LEU A 167 9.29 2.74 -20.38
N SER A 168 10.49 3.35 -20.33
CA SER A 168 11.46 3.32 -21.43
C SER A 168 12.11 1.95 -21.67
N THR A 169 12.01 1.04 -20.70
CA THR A 169 12.62 -0.30 -20.76
C THR A 169 11.63 -1.40 -21.16
N LEU A 170 10.35 -1.06 -21.33
CA LEU A 170 9.33 -1.94 -21.89
C LEU A 170 9.16 -1.67 -23.40
N PRO A 171 8.97 -2.71 -24.24
CA PRO A 171 8.51 -2.48 -25.61
C PRO A 171 7.14 -1.77 -25.56
N PRO A 172 6.79 -0.93 -26.56
CA PRO A 172 5.71 0.06 -26.49
C PRO A 172 4.28 -0.53 -26.55
N LEU A 173 4.04 -1.68 -25.95
CA LEU A 173 2.70 -2.28 -25.83
C LEU A 173 1.91 -1.73 -24.64
N HIS A 174 2.57 -1.17 -23.62
CA HIS A 174 1.87 -0.62 -22.44
C HIS A 174 1.29 0.78 -22.67
N LEU A 175 1.64 1.44 -23.79
CA LEU A 175 1.10 2.74 -24.22
C LEU A 175 -0.21 2.61 -25.01
N ILE A 176 -0.63 1.38 -25.34
CA ILE A 176 -1.96 1.16 -25.89
C ILE A 176 -2.90 1.21 -24.69
N GLY A 177 -3.44 2.40 -24.44
CA GLY A 177 -4.61 2.62 -23.60
C GLY A 177 -5.78 1.79 -24.11
N LEU A 178 -5.80 0.51 -23.76
CA LEU A 178 -7.01 -0.30 -23.71
C LEU A 178 -7.79 0.09 -22.45
N ASP A 179 -8.04 1.39 -22.29
CA ASP A 179 -9.24 1.85 -21.60
C ASP A 179 -10.39 1.47 -22.53
N SER A 180 -10.91 0.26 -22.35
CA SER A 180 -12.21 -0.09 -22.87
C SER A 180 -13.22 0.56 -21.93
N PRO A 181 -13.96 1.63 -22.33
CA PRO A 181 -15.15 2.05 -21.61
C PRO A 181 -16.24 1.02 -21.94
N THR A 182 -16.05 -0.22 -21.51
CA THR A 182 -17.14 -1.18 -21.46
C THR A 182 -18.00 -0.74 -20.29
N ALA A 183 -19.12 -0.13 -20.61
CA ALA A 183 -20.21 0.21 -19.71
C ALA A 183 -20.34 -0.82 -18.58
N ASP A 184 -20.50 -0.34 -17.35
CA ASP A 184 -20.74 -1.13 -16.15
C ASP A 184 -21.98 -2.03 -16.35
N ALA A 185 -21.77 -3.21 -16.92
CA ALA A 185 -22.68 -4.31 -16.74
C ALA A 185 -22.45 -4.81 -15.31
N SER A 186 -23.49 -4.72 -14.47
CA SER A 186 -23.59 -5.25 -13.10
C SER A 186 -23.11 -6.70 -13.01
N THR A 187 -21.80 -6.88 -13.02
CA THR A 187 -21.17 -8.19 -12.93
C THR A 187 -21.00 -8.44 -11.45
N ALA A 188 -21.58 -9.54 -10.96
CA ALA A 188 -21.44 -9.93 -9.57
C ALA A 188 -19.95 -9.95 -9.17
N MET A 189 -19.53 -8.93 -8.42
CA MET A 189 -18.15 -8.76 -7.97
C MET A 189 -17.82 -9.91 -7.02
N THR A 190 -17.00 -10.86 -7.49
CA THR A 190 -16.47 -11.90 -6.62
C THR A 190 -15.75 -11.24 -5.43
N PRO A 191 -15.89 -11.75 -4.19
CA PRO A 191 -15.39 -11.08 -2.98
C PRO A 191 -13.92 -10.64 -3.07
N ARG A 192 -13.11 -11.36 -3.85
CA ARG A 192 -11.68 -11.11 -4.04
C ARG A 192 -11.34 -9.89 -4.91
N LYS A 193 -12.28 -9.38 -5.71
CA LYS A 193 -12.12 -8.15 -6.52
C LYS A 193 -12.81 -6.93 -5.91
N GLN A 194 -13.39 -7.06 -4.72
CA GLN A 194 -14.11 -5.94 -4.12
C GLN A 194 -13.17 -4.87 -3.60
N PRO A 195 -13.49 -3.57 -3.75
CA PRO A 195 -12.75 -2.50 -3.10
C PRO A 195 -12.62 -2.76 -1.60
N ILE A 196 -11.49 -2.40 -1.03
CA ILE A 196 -11.28 -2.47 0.43
C ILE A 196 -11.34 -1.03 0.93
N TYR A 197 -12.26 -0.78 1.86
CA TYR A 197 -12.48 0.54 2.42
C TYR A 197 -11.83 0.67 3.80
N LEU A 198 -10.91 1.62 3.93
CA LEU A 198 -10.33 2.05 5.20
C LEU A 198 -11.21 3.12 5.83
N ARG A 199 -11.57 2.94 7.11
CA ARG A 199 -12.37 3.93 7.85
C ARG A 199 -11.45 5.01 8.43
N GLU A 200 -11.56 6.22 7.90
CA GLU A 200 -10.72 7.32 8.36
C GLU A 200 -11.30 7.95 9.63
N ARG A 201 -12.44 8.63 9.54
CA ARG A 201 -13.02 9.39 10.65
C ARG A 201 -14.53 9.42 10.56
N LYS A 202 -15.18 9.61 11.70
CA LYS A 202 -16.62 9.88 11.75
C LYS A 202 -16.87 11.31 11.27
N THR A 203 -17.67 11.48 10.23
CA THR A 203 -18.04 12.79 9.68
C THR A 203 -19.38 13.28 10.21
N GLY A 204 -20.26 12.36 10.64
CA GLY A 204 -21.57 12.72 11.15
C GLY A 204 -22.24 11.63 11.97
N SER A 205 -23.27 12.02 12.71
CA SER A 205 -24.13 11.12 13.48
C SER A 205 -25.56 11.64 13.41
N GLY A 206 -26.51 10.75 13.14
CA GLY A 206 -27.93 11.01 13.28
C GLY A 206 -28.58 10.02 14.23
N ALA A 207 -29.91 10.12 14.36
CA ALA A 207 -30.69 9.21 15.20
C ALA A 207 -30.61 7.74 14.74
N LEU A 208 -30.47 7.51 13.44
CA LEU A 208 -30.58 6.17 12.84
C LEU A 208 -29.25 5.62 12.31
N ALA A 209 -28.27 6.49 12.07
CA ALA A 209 -27.03 6.12 11.39
C ALA A 209 -25.84 6.99 11.81
N ARG A 210 -24.65 6.44 11.62
CA ARG A 210 -23.38 7.16 11.68
C ARG A 210 -22.80 7.25 10.28
N VAL A 211 -22.15 8.36 9.97
CA VAL A 211 -21.48 8.56 8.70
C VAL A 211 -19.99 8.65 8.95
N TYR A 212 -19.23 7.88 8.19
CA TYR A 212 -17.77 7.87 8.22
C TYR A 212 -17.22 8.28 6.86
N LEU A 213 -16.11 9.01 6.88
CA LEU A 213 -15.24 9.13 5.72
C LEU A 213 -14.48 7.82 5.58
N VAL A 214 -14.57 7.21 4.40
CA VAL A 214 -13.85 5.99 4.06
C VAL A 214 -13.03 6.18 2.81
N ILE A 215 -11.89 5.51 2.74
CA ILE A 215 -10.95 5.60 1.62
C ILE A 215 -10.86 4.23 0.98
N ASP A 216 -11.06 4.15 -0.33
CA ASP A 216 -10.74 2.94 -1.09
C ASP A 216 -9.21 2.81 -1.21
N VAL A 217 -8.64 1.74 -0.67
CA VAL A 217 -7.19 1.57 -0.59
C VAL A 217 -6.53 1.22 -1.92
N SER A 218 -7.29 0.84 -2.96
CA SER A 218 -6.72 0.60 -4.30
C SER A 218 -6.77 1.83 -5.20
N THR A 219 -7.70 2.76 -4.96
CA THR A 219 -7.86 3.97 -5.80
C THR A 219 -7.56 5.28 -5.09
N GLY A 220 -7.50 5.27 -3.76
CA GLY A 220 -7.35 6.46 -2.92
C GLY A 220 -8.58 7.36 -2.91
N LYS A 221 -9.70 6.95 -3.53
CA LYS A 221 -10.94 7.73 -3.58
C LYS A 221 -11.63 7.73 -2.23
N GLN A 222 -12.16 8.89 -1.87
CA GLN A 222 -12.90 9.10 -0.62
C GLN A 222 -14.40 8.98 -0.83
N TYR A 223 -15.08 8.32 0.11
CA TYR A 223 -16.52 8.13 0.11
C TYR A 223 -17.10 8.37 1.50
N ALA A 224 -18.42 8.62 1.55
CA ALA A 224 -19.16 8.63 2.81
C ALA A 224 -19.82 7.26 3.03
N GLN A 225 -19.37 6.51 4.04
CA GLN A 225 -20.03 5.28 4.47
C GLN A 225 -21.08 5.59 5.53
N LYS A 226 -22.35 5.30 5.21
CA LYS A 226 -23.46 5.35 6.16
C LYS A 226 -23.63 3.98 6.82
N GLU A 227 -23.51 3.93 8.15
CA GLU A 227 -23.67 2.74 8.96
C GLU A 227 -24.93 2.87 9.84
N PHE A 228 -25.92 2.03 9.60
CA PHE A 228 -27.18 2.02 10.34
C PHE A 228 -27.05 1.19 11.62
N HIS A 229 -27.42 1.76 12.77
CA HIS A 229 -27.33 1.06 14.07
C HIS A 229 -28.66 0.98 14.82
N SER A 230 -29.71 1.65 14.34
CA SER A 230 -31.01 1.72 15.02
C SER A 230 -32.19 1.61 14.04
N MET A 231 -31.96 1.14 12.81
CA MET A 231 -33.02 0.91 11.83
C MET A 231 -33.32 -0.59 11.63
N PRO A 232 -34.60 -0.97 11.48
CA PRO A 232 -34.98 -2.33 11.10
C PRO A 232 -34.37 -2.71 9.74
N GLN A 233 -33.92 -3.95 9.59
CA GLN A 233 -33.25 -4.44 8.38
C GLN A 233 -34.09 -4.24 7.10
N GLN A 234 -35.42 -4.38 7.18
CA GLN A 234 -36.33 -4.12 6.06
C GLN A 234 -36.35 -2.65 5.62
N ALA A 235 -36.23 -1.70 6.56
CA ALA A 235 -36.17 -0.29 6.24
C ALA A 235 -34.83 0.07 5.57
N THR A 236 -33.73 -0.52 6.05
CA THR A 236 -32.40 -0.39 5.44
C THR A 236 -32.38 -0.93 4.01
N LEU A 237 -32.99 -2.09 3.76
CA LEU A 237 -33.05 -2.67 2.41
C LEU A 237 -33.87 -1.82 1.45
N ARG A 238 -35.00 -1.26 1.90
CA ARG A 238 -35.80 -0.31 1.09
C ARG A 238 -35.02 0.95 0.77
N GLU A 239 -34.29 1.52 1.73
CA GLU A 239 -33.47 2.70 1.48
C GLU A 239 -32.37 2.41 0.46
N ILE A 240 -31.71 1.25 0.54
CA ILE A 240 -30.71 0.82 -0.46
C ILE A 240 -31.35 0.63 -1.84
N GLU A 241 -32.56 0.10 -1.91
CA GLU A 241 -33.28 -0.13 -3.17
C GLU A 241 -33.68 1.18 -3.87
N ILE A 242 -34.05 2.21 -3.10
CA ILE A 242 -34.41 3.54 -3.64
C ILE A 242 -33.17 4.30 -4.15
N LEU A 243 -32.00 4.04 -3.56
CA LEU A 243 -30.75 4.74 -3.88
C LEU A 243 -29.94 4.11 -5.03
N LYS A 244 -30.40 2.97 -5.56
CA LYS A 244 -29.80 2.31 -6.74
C LYS A 244 -30.41 2.84 -8.02
#